data_AF-A0A8B6E2J3-F1
#
_entry.id   AF-A0A8B6E2J3-F1
#
_cell.length_a   1.000
_cell.length_b   1.000
_cell.length_c   1.000
_cell.angle_alpha   90.00
_cell.angle_beta   90.00
_cell.angle_gamma   90.00
#
_symmetry.space_group_name_H-M   'P 1'
#
loop_
_entity.id
_entity.type
_entity.pdbx_description
1 polymer ?
#
loop_
_entity_poly.entity_id
_entity_poly.type
_entity_poly.pdbx_seq_one_letter_code
_entity_poly.pdbx_strand_id
1 'polypeptide(L)'
;MLFFRISKKLAVPTLCVPKDTCFTVIDIEEWLTKTSMMIWILDVVFLNTFCLDEEHARKDVLHSSVHVPVITKSKTLPISTILDRNALVYLNNYNLPKHLTSEWRLLFCNSLNGDSFSQLVGHIVNKGPSIIIVKDKDGYIFGGYSSQGWELGPKFYGSADCFLFTITPQYGVYTTTGYNDNFMYLNQGQETLPNGLGMGGQFNYFGFWIDHSFNHGHSKAGPRCTTYGSPQLSKSADFTVEMVEVWAVGPEPKSEDSDDEDKEKKQKSVLQDTESKAMLEILGKHQHSEGYKEREEEKDMSEEMKKKMNAIPKML
;
A
#
# COMPACT_ATOMS: atom_id res chain seq x y z
N MET A 1 -43.83 0.56 -1.22
CA MET A 1 -43.90 -0.73 -1.97
C MET A 1 -43.89 -0.41 -3.47
N LEU A 2 -42.72 -0.35 -4.09
CA LEU A 2 -42.63 -0.34 -5.56
C LEU A 2 -42.63 -1.79 -6.03
N PHE A 3 -43.71 -2.19 -6.71
CA PHE A 3 -43.78 -3.48 -7.40
C PHE A 3 -43.06 -3.38 -8.74
N PHE A 4 -41.90 -4.03 -8.88
CA PHE A 4 -41.31 -4.29 -10.19
C PHE A 4 -42.07 -5.41 -10.88
N ARG A 5 -42.83 -5.06 -11.92
CA ARG A 5 -43.55 -6.00 -12.78
C ARG A 5 -42.60 -6.43 -13.91
N ILE A 6 -41.88 -7.54 -13.73
CA ILE A 6 -41.06 -8.14 -14.78
C ILE A 6 -42.01 -8.82 -15.78
N SER A 7 -42.33 -8.12 -16.87
CA SER A 7 -43.14 -8.63 -17.98
C SER A 7 -42.26 -8.80 -19.21
N LYS A 8 -41.77 -10.03 -19.40
CA LYS A 8 -41.59 -10.79 -20.66
C LYS A 8 -40.60 -11.93 -20.36
N LYS A 9 -41.04 -13.17 -20.57
CA LYS A 9 -40.14 -14.35 -20.58
C LYS A 9 -39.18 -14.20 -21.76
N LEU A 10 -38.01 -13.61 -21.52
CA LEU A 10 -36.87 -13.78 -22.42
C LEU A 10 -36.42 -15.25 -22.29
N ALA A 11 -36.23 -15.93 -23.42
CA ALA A 11 -35.61 -17.25 -23.43
C ALA A 11 -34.20 -17.12 -22.83
N VAL A 12 -33.95 -17.81 -21.72
CA VAL A 12 -32.63 -17.89 -21.12
C VAL A 12 -31.76 -18.69 -22.08
N PRO A 13 -30.65 -18.14 -22.61
CA PRO A 13 -29.74 -18.91 -23.43
C PRO A 13 -29.17 -20.04 -22.56
N THR A 14 -29.44 -21.29 -22.94
CA THR A 14 -28.78 -22.45 -22.35
C THR A 14 -27.32 -22.43 -22.78
N LEU A 15 -26.46 -21.92 -21.90
CA LEU A 15 -25.02 -22.01 -22.05
C LEU A 15 -24.63 -23.49 -21.84
N CYS A 16 -24.16 -24.16 -22.89
CA CYS A 16 -23.61 -25.50 -22.77
C CYS A 16 -22.23 -25.40 -22.11
N VAL A 17 -22.18 -25.58 -20.79
CA VAL A 17 -20.92 -25.80 -20.08
C VAL A 17 -20.40 -27.18 -20.48
N PRO A 18 -19.15 -27.31 -20.97
CA PRO A 18 -18.56 -28.61 -21.29
C PRO A 18 -18.64 -29.56 -20.08
N LYS A 19 -18.97 -30.83 -20.32
CA LYS A 19 -19.28 -31.79 -19.23
C LYS A 19 -18.08 -32.12 -18.33
N ASP A 20 -16.86 -31.78 -18.76
CA ASP A 20 -15.60 -32.10 -18.08
C ASP A 20 -14.89 -30.86 -17.50
N THR A 21 -15.53 -29.69 -17.50
CA THR A 21 -14.98 -28.49 -16.84
C THR A 21 -15.40 -28.44 -15.37
N CYS A 22 -14.44 -28.70 -14.48
CA CYS A 22 -14.57 -28.39 -13.05
C CYS A 22 -14.08 -26.97 -12.81
N PHE A 23 -14.95 -26.11 -12.26
CA PHE A 23 -14.56 -24.79 -11.77
C PHE A 23 -14.38 -24.86 -10.26
N THR A 24 -13.25 -24.37 -9.78
CA THR A 24 -13.03 -24.12 -8.36
C THR A 24 -13.71 -22.82 -7.93
N VAL A 25 -13.83 -22.60 -6.61
CA VAL A 25 -14.32 -21.33 -6.07
C VAL A 25 -13.43 -20.17 -6.53
N ILE A 26 -12.11 -20.40 -6.61
CA ILE A 26 -11.14 -19.41 -7.08
C ILE A 26 -11.38 -19.05 -8.54
N ASP A 27 -11.67 -20.04 -9.41
CA ASP A 27 -11.96 -19.77 -10.82
C ASP A 27 -13.21 -18.90 -11.00
N ILE A 28 -14.21 -19.10 -10.14
CA ILE A 28 -15.43 -18.30 -10.13
C ILE A 28 -15.15 -16.90 -9.59
N GLU A 29 -14.37 -16.77 -8.51
CA GLU A 29 -13.96 -15.48 -7.95
C GLU A 29 -13.14 -14.66 -8.98
N GLU A 30 -12.18 -15.29 -9.66
CA GLU A 30 -11.43 -14.66 -10.75
C GLU A 30 -12.31 -14.27 -11.94
N TRP A 31 -13.27 -15.12 -12.31
CA TRP A 31 -14.18 -14.80 -13.41
C TRP A 31 -15.09 -13.62 -13.06
N LEU A 32 -15.56 -13.54 -11.82
CA LEU A 32 -16.37 -12.43 -11.32
C LEU A 32 -15.59 -11.11 -11.32
N THR A 33 -14.30 -11.14 -10.95
CA THR A 33 -13.43 -9.95 -10.93
C THR A 33 -12.93 -9.52 -12.31
N LYS A 34 -12.89 -10.43 -13.29
CA LYS A 34 -12.43 -10.14 -14.66
C LYS A 34 -13.56 -9.81 -15.65
N THR A 35 -14.80 -10.20 -15.36
CA THR A 35 -15.93 -10.03 -16.31
C THR A 35 -16.51 -8.62 -16.25
N SER A 36 -16.40 -7.87 -17.35
CA SER A 36 -16.84 -6.46 -17.42
C SER A 36 -18.31 -6.23 -17.02
N MET A 37 -19.21 -7.18 -17.31
CA MET A 37 -20.61 -7.08 -16.89
C MET A 37 -20.77 -7.25 -15.37
N MET A 38 -19.99 -8.12 -14.74
CA MET A 38 -20.02 -8.32 -13.29
C MET A 38 -19.34 -7.16 -12.57
N ILE A 39 -18.23 -6.64 -13.08
CA ILE A 39 -17.62 -5.39 -12.59
C ILE A 39 -18.66 -4.26 -12.65
N TRP A 40 -19.34 -4.09 -13.78
CA TRP A 40 -20.37 -3.04 -13.90
C TRP A 40 -21.57 -3.25 -12.96
N ILE A 41 -22.06 -4.48 -12.80
CA ILE A 41 -23.13 -4.78 -11.83
C ILE A 41 -22.64 -4.52 -10.41
N LEU A 42 -21.41 -4.92 -10.07
CA LEU A 42 -20.83 -4.66 -8.76
C LEU A 42 -20.63 -3.16 -8.54
N ASP A 43 -20.17 -2.39 -9.52
CA ASP A 43 -20.05 -0.94 -9.45
C ASP A 43 -21.43 -0.29 -9.24
N VAL A 44 -22.45 -0.70 -10.00
CA VAL A 44 -23.82 -0.18 -9.86
C VAL A 44 -24.39 -0.55 -8.50
N VAL A 45 -24.27 -1.82 -8.07
CA VAL A 45 -24.74 -2.25 -6.77
C VAL A 45 -23.99 -1.51 -5.69
N PHE A 46 -22.66 -1.41 -5.77
CA PHE A 46 -21.82 -0.76 -4.78
C PHE A 46 -22.19 0.71 -4.62
N LEU A 47 -22.26 1.46 -5.72
CA LEU A 47 -22.65 2.88 -5.73
C LEU A 47 -24.08 3.12 -5.22
N ASN A 48 -25.02 2.21 -5.50
CA ASN A 48 -26.43 2.38 -5.10
C ASN A 48 -26.77 1.79 -3.72
N THR A 49 -26.01 0.83 -3.21
CA THR A 49 -26.26 0.18 -1.91
C THR A 49 -25.43 0.76 -0.79
N PHE A 50 -24.20 1.20 -1.09
CA PHE A 50 -23.33 1.86 -0.12
C PHE A 50 -23.37 3.38 -0.28
N CYS A 51 -24.57 3.97 -0.39
CA CYS A 51 -24.76 5.42 -0.26
C CYS A 51 -24.13 5.91 1.06
N LEU A 52 -22.86 6.29 1.01
CA LEU A 52 -22.06 6.76 2.13
C LEU A 52 -22.11 8.29 2.24
N ASP A 53 -23.21 8.89 1.77
CA ASP A 53 -23.52 10.29 2.00
C ASP A 53 -24.79 10.45 2.86
N GLU A 54 -24.64 11.34 3.84
CA GLU A 54 -25.58 11.87 4.83
C GLU A 54 -25.95 11.02 6.08
N GLU A 55 -25.21 11.34 7.15
CA GLU A 55 -25.58 11.47 8.57
C GLU A 55 -26.27 10.33 9.36
N HIS A 56 -26.85 9.29 8.76
CA HIS A 56 -27.60 8.28 9.53
C HIS A 56 -27.41 6.82 9.09
N ALA A 57 -26.38 6.50 8.31
CA ALA A 57 -26.08 5.12 7.92
C ALA A 57 -25.41 4.33 9.07
N ARG A 58 -26.26 3.73 9.92
CA ARG A 58 -26.03 2.61 10.87
C ARG A 58 -24.57 2.14 11.02
N LYS A 59 -23.90 2.66 12.04
CA LYS A 59 -22.52 2.31 12.44
C LYS A 59 -22.30 0.83 12.78
N ASP A 60 -23.35 0.07 13.06
CA ASP A 60 -23.17 -1.22 13.75
C ASP A 60 -23.22 -2.46 12.83
N VAL A 61 -23.67 -2.33 11.58
CA VAL A 61 -23.86 -3.51 10.68
C VAL A 61 -22.82 -3.59 9.57
N LEU A 62 -22.25 -2.45 9.15
CA LEU A 62 -21.32 -2.41 8.02
C LEU A 62 -19.83 -2.55 8.43
N HIS A 63 -19.49 -2.19 9.66
CA HIS A 63 -18.12 -2.20 10.17
C HIS A 63 -17.53 -3.61 10.33
N SER A 64 -18.35 -4.67 10.36
CA SER A 64 -17.85 -6.06 10.47
C SER A 64 -17.52 -6.71 9.14
N SER A 65 -18.06 -6.19 8.02
CA SER A 65 -17.99 -6.83 6.70
C SER A 65 -17.13 -6.07 5.69
N VAL A 66 -16.88 -4.78 5.93
CA VAL A 66 -16.08 -3.92 5.06
C VAL A 66 -14.86 -3.46 5.86
N HIS A 67 -13.71 -4.07 5.62
CA HIS A 67 -12.47 -3.63 6.25
C HIS A 67 -12.07 -2.29 5.63
N VAL A 68 -12.27 -1.19 6.34
CA VAL A 68 -11.71 0.12 5.95
C VAL A 68 -10.29 0.15 6.52
N PRO A 69 -9.26 0.42 5.71
CA PRO A 69 -7.90 0.39 6.22
C PRO A 69 -7.73 1.43 7.32
N VAL A 70 -7.02 1.05 8.39
CA VAL A 70 -6.66 2.02 9.42
C VAL A 70 -5.61 2.95 8.82
N ILE A 71 -5.99 4.22 8.64
CA ILE A 71 -5.06 5.27 8.22
C ILE A 71 -4.23 5.65 9.43
N THR A 72 -3.02 5.09 9.53
CA THR A 72 -2.10 5.38 10.63
C THR A 72 -1.51 6.77 10.42
N LYS A 73 -1.94 7.72 11.28
CA LYS A 73 -1.55 9.13 11.21
C LYS A 73 -0.05 9.29 11.47
N SER A 74 0.65 10.06 10.63
CA SER A 74 1.84 10.78 11.09
C SER A 74 1.39 11.90 12.03
N LYS A 75 2.09 12.07 13.16
CA LYS A 75 1.61 12.66 14.42
C LYS A 75 1.12 14.12 14.41
N THR A 76 1.00 14.82 13.29
CA THR A 76 0.92 16.31 13.33
C THR A 76 -0.16 17.00 12.50
N LEU A 77 -0.87 16.37 11.56
CA LEU A 77 -1.93 17.05 10.77
C LEU A 77 -3.11 16.14 10.42
N PRO A 78 -4.34 16.71 10.25
CA PRO A 78 -5.43 16.00 9.62
C PRO A 78 -5.07 15.71 8.16
N ILE A 79 -5.02 14.43 7.79
CA ILE A 79 -4.75 14.00 6.42
C ILE A 79 -6.03 14.19 5.61
N SER A 80 -6.03 15.14 4.68
CA SER A 80 -7.00 15.18 3.58
C SER A 80 -6.48 14.27 2.47
N THR A 81 -7.26 13.27 2.08
CA THR A 81 -6.91 12.37 0.96
C THR A 81 -7.74 12.67 -0.28
N ILE A 82 -7.17 12.43 -1.47
CA ILE A 82 -7.88 12.42 -2.76
C ILE A 82 -8.95 11.31 -2.79
N LEU A 83 -8.72 10.21 -2.06
CA LEU A 83 -9.63 9.07 -2.08
C LEU A 83 -10.88 9.34 -1.26
N ASP A 84 -12.04 9.23 -1.91
CA ASP A 84 -13.30 9.14 -1.20
C ASP A 84 -13.45 7.77 -0.52
N ARG A 85 -14.44 7.69 0.37
CA ARG A 85 -14.70 6.46 1.13
C ARG A 85 -15.02 5.27 0.21
N ASN A 86 -15.66 5.53 -0.92
CA ASN A 86 -16.01 4.52 -1.91
C ASN A 86 -14.78 3.97 -2.63
N ALA A 87 -13.86 4.84 -3.07
CA ALA A 87 -12.61 4.42 -3.68
C ALA A 87 -11.72 3.63 -2.71
N LEU A 88 -11.65 4.04 -1.44
CA LEU A 88 -10.92 3.29 -0.42
C LEU A 88 -11.44 1.85 -0.29
N VAL A 89 -12.77 1.68 -0.20
CA VAL A 89 -13.38 0.35 -0.10
C VAL A 89 -13.21 -0.44 -1.39
N TYR A 90 -13.37 0.19 -2.55
CA TYR A 90 -13.19 -0.43 -3.86
C TYR A 90 -11.77 -0.98 -4.04
N LEU A 91 -10.76 -0.18 -3.70
CA LEU A 91 -9.36 -0.61 -3.78
C LEU A 91 -9.05 -1.68 -2.72
N ASN A 92 -9.48 -1.47 -1.47
CA ASN A 92 -9.09 -2.33 -0.35
C ASN A 92 -9.75 -3.71 -0.39
N ASN A 93 -11.06 -3.80 -0.62
CA ASN A 93 -11.79 -5.07 -0.49
C ASN A 93 -11.77 -5.93 -1.75
N TYR A 94 -11.62 -5.31 -2.92
CA TYR A 94 -11.81 -6.01 -4.18
C TYR A 94 -10.50 -6.38 -4.87
N ASN A 95 -9.43 -5.61 -4.66
CA ASN A 95 -8.23 -5.68 -5.49
C ASN A 95 -6.92 -5.90 -4.71
N LEU A 96 -6.91 -5.70 -3.40
CA LEU A 96 -5.74 -5.96 -2.57
C LEU A 96 -5.78 -7.35 -1.90
N PRO A 97 -4.64 -8.05 -1.78
CA PRO A 97 -4.54 -9.25 -0.97
C PRO A 97 -4.96 -8.99 0.47
N LYS A 98 -5.84 -9.84 1.05
CA LYS A 98 -6.45 -9.68 2.39
C LYS A 98 -5.45 -9.51 3.55
N HIS A 99 -4.18 -9.85 3.36
CA HIS A 99 -3.13 -9.67 4.37
C HIS A 99 -2.52 -8.25 4.37
N LEU A 100 -2.74 -7.47 3.31
CA LEU A 100 -2.24 -6.09 3.14
C LEU A 100 -3.32 -5.03 3.43
N THR A 101 -4.56 -5.46 3.67
CA THR A 101 -5.73 -4.58 3.82
C THR A 101 -5.91 -3.99 5.22
N SER A 102 -5.04 -4.35 6.16
CA SER A 102 -5.16 -3.99 7.58
C SER A 102 -4.82 -2.52 7.84
N GLU A 103 -3.69 -2.05 7.29
CA GLU A 103 -3.11 -0.75 7.59
C GLU A 103 -2.62 -0.07 6.31
N TRP A 104 -3.03 1.19 6.14
CA TRP A 104 -2.51 2.06 5.09
C TRP A 104 -1.75 3.20 5.73
N ARG A 105 -0.53 3.45 5.24
CA ARG A 105 0.33 4.51 5.77
C ARG A 105 0.65 5.48 4.65
N LEU A 106 0.32 6.76 4.86
CA LEU A 106 0.67 7.80 3.89
C LEU A 106 2.20 7.95 3.86
N LEU A 107 2.81 7.63 2.72
CA LEU A 107 4.24 7.81 2.49
C LEU A 107 4.54 9.20 1.97
N PHE A 108 3.73 9.68 1.02
CA PHE A 108 3.96 10.94 0.33
C PHE A 108 2.63 11.57 -0.08
N CYS A 109 2.52 12.89 0.09
CA CYS A 109 1.45 13.71 -0.45
C CYS A 109 2.05 15.04 -0.90
N ASN A 110 1.86 15.45 -2.15
CA ASN A 110 2.51 16.65 -2.66
C ASN A 110 2.05 17.94 -1.94
N SER A 111 0.82 18.00 -1.43
CA SER A 111 0.34 19.14 -0.64
C SER A 111 1.04 19.28 0.73
N LEU A 112 1.62 18.19 1.26
CA LEU A 112 2.33 18.17 2.54
C LEU A 112 3.85 18.18 2.36
N ASN A 113 4.35 17.47 1.36
CA ASN A 113 5.76 17.23 1.14
C ASN A 113 6.39 18.18 0.11
N GLY A 114 5.59 18.78 -0.78
CA GLY A 114 6.02 19.61 -1.90
C GLY A 114 6.05 18.88 -3.24
N ASP A 115 6.27 19.63 -4.32
CA ASP A 115 6.24 19.14 -5.71
C ASP A 115 7.64 18.75 -6.23
N SER A 116 8.32 17.84 -5.51
CA SER A 116 9.68 17.38 -5.87
C SER A 116 9.72 15.87 -6.09
N PHE A 117 10.14 15.47 -7.30
CA PHE A 117 10.33 14.05 -7.61
C PHE A 117 11.40 13.39 -6.71
N SER A 118 12.47 14.10 -6.36
CA SER A 118 13.48 13.60 -5.43
C SER A 118 12.90 13.31 -4.04
N GLN A 119 11.96 14.15 -3.58
CA GLN A 119 11.28 13.89 -2.31
C GLN A 119 10.34 12.70 -2.43
N LEU A 120 9.57 12.59 -3.52
CA LEU A 120 8.73 11.42 -3.79
C LEU A 120 9.56 10.13 -3.69
N VAL A 121 10.66 10.05 -4.44
CA VAL A 121 11.57 8.89 -4.43
C VAL A 121 12.06 8.58 -3.02
N GLY A 122 12.52 9.59 -2.28
CA GLY A 122 13.00 9.42 -0.90
C GLY A 122 11.96 8.86 0.07
N HIS A 123 10.66 9.06 -0.19
CA HIS A 123 9.58 8.57 0.67
C HIS A 123 9.05 7.18 0.28
N ILE A 124 9.21 6.75 -0.98
CA ILE A 124 8.60 5.51 -1.49
C ILE A 124 9.58 4.35 -1.62
N VAL A 125 10.88 4.63 -1.75
CA VAL A 125 11.89 3.59 -1.94
C VAL A 125 11.99 2.70 -0.71
N ASN A 126 12.03 1.38 -0.93
CA ASN A 126 12.15 0.35 0.11
C ASN A 126 11.04 0.38 1.19
N LYS A 127 9.83 0.86 0.84
CA LYS A 127 8.68 0.90 1.77
C LYS A 127 7.68 -0.25 1.64
N GLY A 128 7.96 -1.21 0.76
CA GLY A 128 7.08 -2.36 0.49
C GLY A 128 5.96 -2.03 -0.50
N PRO A 129 4.92 -2.88 -0.58
CA PRO A 129 3.81 -2.69 -1.52
C PRO A 129 3.13 -1.34 -1.31
N SER A 130 2.74 -0.68 -2.41
CA SER A 130 2.21 0.68 -2.33
C SER A 130 1.16 0.98 -3.39
N ILE A 131 0.32 1.98 -3.13
CA ILE A 131 -0.68 2.50 -4.05
C ILE A 131 -0.31 3.95 -4.35
N ILE A 132 -0.13 4.25 -5.62
CA ILE A 132 0.08 5.60 -6.12
C ILE A 132 -1.22 6.09 -6.74
N ILE A 133 -1.67 7.27 -6.33
CA ILE A 133 -2.89 7.92 -6.82
C ILE A 133 -2.51 9.29 -7.34
N VAL A 134 -3.02 9.61 -8.52
CA VAL A 134 -2.85 10.90 -9.16
C VAL A 134 -4.23 11.48 -9.45
N LYS A 135 -4.38 12.75 -9.10
CA LYS A 135 -5.44 13.61 -9.63
C LYS A 135 -4.83 14.54 -10.66
N ASP A 136 -5.34 14.51 -11.88
CA ASP A 136 -4.96 15.47 -12.91
C ASP A 136 -5.78 16.77 -12.81
N LYS A 137 -5.30 17.83 -13.48
CA LYS A 137 -6.00 19.14 -13.52
C LYS A 137 -7.34 19.11 -14.25
N ASP A 138 -7.64 18.05 -14.99
CA ASP A 138 -8.93 17.83 -15.64
C ASP A 138 -9.92 17.10 -14.71
N GLY A 139 -9.50 16.77 -13.48
CA GLY A 139 -10.33 16.13 -12.44
C GLY A 139 -10.39 14.60 -12.51
N TYR A 140 -9.58 13.96 -13.37
CA TYR A 140 -9.51 12.49 -13.44
C TYR A 140 -8.66 11.99 -12.28
N ILE A 141 -9.09 10.87 -11.70
CA ILE A 141 -8.41 10.23 -10.57
C ILE A 141 -8.09 8.80 -10.99
N PHE A 142 -6.82 8.46 -11.00
CA PHE A 142 -6.31 7.18 -11.45
C PHE A 142 -4.95 6.88 -10.80
N GLY A 143 -4.44 5.68 -11.00
CA GLY A 143 -3.21 5.29 -10.36
C GLY A 143 -2.79 3.85 -10.63
N GLY A 144 -1.89 3.37 -9.80
CA GLY A 144 -1.39 2.01 -9.88
C GLY A 144 -1.01 1.45 -8.51
N TYR A 145 -1.17 0.14 -8.37
CA TYR A 145 -0.71 -0.64 -7.24
C TYR A 145 0.59 -1.35 -7.59
N SER A 146 1.59 -1.19 -6.72
CA SER A 146 2.84 -1.94 -6.72
C SER A 146 2.78 -3.07 -5.70
N SER A 147 3.01 -4.30 -6.16
CA SER A 147 3.07 -5.49 -5.30
C SER A 147 4.35 -5.57 -4.45
N GLN A 148 5.36 -4.79 -4.81
CA GLN A 148 6.65 -4.72 -4.11
C GLN A 148 7.08 -3.28 -3.88
N GLY A 149 8.13 -3.12 -3.07
CA GLY A 149 8.78 -1.84 -2.83
C GLY A 149 9.38 -1.24 -4.09
N TRP A 150 9.40 0.08 -4.15
CA TRP A 150 10.09 0.80 -5.21
C TRP A 150 11.60 0.75 -5.02
N GLU A 151 12.30 0.44 -6.10
CA GLU A 151 13.77 0.41 -6.20
C GLU A 151 14.20 1.31 -7.36
N LEU A 152 15.34 2.00 -7.19
CA LEU A 152 15.93 2.81 -8.24
C LEU A 152 16.73 1.92 -9.19
N GLY A 153 16.38 1.94 -10.47
CA GLY A 153 17.11 1.18 -11.47
C GLY A 153 16.71 1.50 -12.92
N PRO A 154 17.61 1.23 -13.87
CA PRO A 154 17.36 1.47 -15.30
C PRO A 154 16.48 0.40 -15.94
N LYS A 155 16.00 -0.60 -15.21
CA LYS A 155 15.27 -1.76 -15.72
C LYS A 155 13.86 -1.81 -15.16
N PHE A 156 12.96 -2.43 -15.92
CA PHE A 156 11.66 -2.81 -15.41
C PHE A 156 11.79 -3.95 -14.39
N TYR A 157 10.92 -3.94 -13.39
CA TYR A 157 10.81 -4.96 -12.34
C TYR A 157 9.35 -5.06 -11.87
N GLY A 158 9.06 -5.90 -10.87
CA GLY A 158 7.72 -6.09 -10.33
C GLY A 158 7.19 -7.52 -10.51
N SER A 159 5.95 -7.74 -10.06
CA SER A 159 5.21 -9.00 -10.28
C SER A 159 3.91 -8.77 -11.05
N ALA A 160 3.33 -9.88 -11.52
CA ALA A 160 2.01 -9.95 -12.15
C ALA A 160 0.85 -9.43 -11.26
N ASP A 161 1.08 -9.30 -9.95
CA ASP A 161 0.08 -8.80 -8.99
C ASP A 161 -0.07 -7.27 -9.04
N CYS A 162 0.81 -6.57 -9.75
CA CYS A 162 0.65 -5.14 -10.00
C CYS A 162 -0.56 -4.90 -10.90
N PHE A 163 -1.24 -3.77 -10.71
CA PHE A 163 -2.37 -3.36 -11.55
C PHE A 163 -2.48 -1.84 -11.65
N LEU A 164 -3.13 -1.37 -12.71
CA LEU A 164 -3.55 0.02 -12.86
C LEU A 164 -5.02 0.16 -12.51
N PHE A 165 -5.45 1.35 -12.09
CA PHE A 165 -6.86 1.61 -11.80
C PHE A 165 -7.29 3.02 -12.18
N THR A 166 -8.59 3.18 -12.40
CA THR A 166 -9.29 4.46 -12.54
C THR A 166 -10.37 4.56 -11.46
N ILE A 167 -10.60 5.75 -10.93
CA ILE A 167 -11.68 6.08 -9.99
C ILE A 167 -12.66 7.06 -10.67
N THR A 168 -12.12 8.12 -11.27
CA THR A 168 -12.91 9.16 -11.96
C THR A 168 -12.44 9.24 -13.41
N PRO A 169 -13.35 9.23 -14.41
CA PRO A 169 -14.81 9.33 -14.32
C PRO A 169 -15.54 8.00 -14.02
N GLN A 170 -14.87 6.86 -14.13
CA GLN A 170 -15.45 5.54 -13.88
C GLN A 170 -14.43 4.66 -13.17
N TYR A 171 -14.92 3.85 -12.24
CA TYR A 171 -14.13 2.82 -11.59
C TYR A 171 -13.67 1.78 -12.61
N GLY A 172 -12.42 1.36 -12.50
CA GLY A 172 -11.85 0.33 -13.35
C GLY A 172 -10.52 -0.17 -12.82
N VAL A 173 -10.27 -1.46 -12.96
CA VAL A 173 -9.02 -2.12 -12.56
C VAL A 173 -8.50 -2.94 -13.72
N TYR A 174 -7.19 -2.84 -13.96
CA TYR A 174 -6.52 -3.38 -15.12
C TYR A 174 -5.31 -4.19 -14.67
N THR A 175 -5.47 -5.51 -14.62
CA THR A 175 -4.43 -6.47 -14.26
C THR A 175 -3.54 -6.81 -15.45
N THR A 176 -2.42 -7.50 -15.20
CA THR A 176 -1.51 -7.92 -16.29
C THR A 176 -2.21 -8.73 -17.38
N THR A 177 -1.81 -8.52 -18.63
CA THR A 177 -2.19 -9.31 -19.81
C THR A 177 -1.34 -10.56 -19.98
N GLY A 178 -0.19 -10.64 -19.29
CA GLY A 178 0.82 -11.67 -19.50
C GLY A 178 1.63 -11.52 -20.78
N TYR A 179 1.51 -10.41 -21.52
CA TYR A 179 2.26 -10.20 -22.77
C TYR A 179 3.75 -9.88 -22.53
N ASN A 180 4.05 -9.17 -21.44
CA ASN A 180 5.42 -8.82 -21.03
C ASN A 180 5.49 -8.61 -19.52
N ASP A 181 6.71 -8.46 -19.00
CA ASP A 181 7.00 -8.29 -17.58
C ASP A 181 7.37 -6.84 -17.20
N ASN A 182 6.90 -5.86 -17.97
CA ASN A 182 7.22 -4.44 -17.77
C ASN A 182 6.31 -3.78 -16.71
N PHE A 183 6.26 -4.33 -15.50
CA PHE A 183 5.28 -3.94 -14.49
C PHE A 183 5.57 -2.56 -13.89
N MET A 184 6.76 -2.39 -13.33
CA MET A 184 7.18 -1.20 -12.60
C MET A 184 8.50 -0.67 -13.14
N TYR A 185 8.67 0.64 -13.10
CA TYR A 185 9.90 1.33 -13.47
C TYR A 185 10.09 2.55 -12.58
N LEU A 186 11.28 2.72 -12.02
CA LEU A 186 11.64 3.92 -11.30
C LEU A 186 13.12 4.24 -11.51
N ASN A 187 13.39 5.41 -12.06
CA ASN A 187 14.74 5.82 -12.38
C ASN A 187 14.96 7.31 -12.11
N GLN A 188 16.18 7.67 -11.73
CA GLN A 188 16.57 9.04 -11.43
C GLN A 188 18.06 9.26 -11.70
N GLY A 189 18.40 10.44 -12.25
CA GLY A 189 19.79 10.86 -12.43
C GLY A 189 20.55 10.16 -13.55
N GLN A 190 19.86 9.50 -14.50
CA GLN A 190 20.47 8.89 -15.67
C GLN A 190 20.38 9.80 -16.89
N GLU A 191 21.40 9.81 -17.75
CA GLU A 191 21.40 10.64 -18.98
C GLU A 191 20.72 9.94 -20.16
N THR A 192 20.84 8.62 -20.26
CA THR A 192 20.44 7.85 -21.45
C THR A 192 19.04 7.28 -21.38
N LEU A 193 18.44 7.25 -20.19
CA LEU A 193 17.15 6.62 -19.93
C LEU A 193 16.20 7.61 -19.27
N PRO A 194 14.88 7.44 -19.47
CA PRO A 194 13.90 8.35 -18.89
C PRO A 194 13.99 8.34 -17.36
N ASN A 195 13.97 9.52 -16.76
CA ASN A 195 13.92 9.67 -15.31
C ASN A 195 12.49 9.95 -14.90
N GLY A 196 11.97 9.18 -13.97
CA GLY A 196 10.57 9.21 -13.60
C GLY A 196 10.11 7.88 -13.04
N LEU A 197 8.81 7.82 -12.76
CA LEU A 197 8.11 6.65 -12.25
C LEU A 197 7.11 6.19 -13.29
N GLY A 198 7.16 4.91 -13.65
CA GLY A 198 6.32 4.32 -14.68
C GLY A 198 5.74 2.98 -14.26
N MET A 199 4.55 2.69 -14.79
CA MET A 199 3.93 1.37 -14.68
C MET A 199 3.33 0.94 -16.02
N GLY A 200 3.73 -0.24 -16.48
CA GLY A 200 3.20 -0.88 -17.67
C GLY A 200 3.61 -0.23 -18.98
N GLY A 201 3.72 -1.02 -20.04
CA GLY A 201 4.00 -0.56 -21.40
C GLY A 201 5.49 -0.70 -21.75
N GLN A 202 6.04 0.34 -22.36
CA GLN A 202 7.45 0.42 -22.77
C GLN A 202 7.95 1.86 -22.61
N PHE A 203 9.26 2.08 -22.77
CA PHE A 203 9.81 3.44 -22.72
C PHE A 203 9.07 4.39 -23.66
N ASN A 204 8.73 5.58 -23.13
CA ASN A 204 7.93 6.63 -23.78
C ASN A 204 6.45 6.30 -24.05
N TYR A 205 6.01 5.07 -23.77
CA TYR A 205 4.63 4.60 -23.97
C TYR A 205 4.17 3.81 -22.74
N PHE A 206 4.23 4.47 -21.59
CA PHE A 206 3.79 3.86 -20.34
C PHE A 206 2.26 3.91 -20.20
N GLY A 207 1.68 2.90 -19.56
CA GLY A 207 0.27 2.91 -19.17
C GLY A 207 -0.01 4.01 -18.14
N PHE A 208 0.94 4.21 -17.22
CA PHE A 208 0.96 5.29 -16.24
C PHE A 208 2.40 5.79 -16.06
N TRP A 209 2.62 7.10 -16.15
CA TRP A 209 3.93 7.72 -15.99
C TRP A 209 3.85 9.07 -15.27
N ILE A 210 4.79 9.30 -14.35
CA ILE A 210 5.10 10.59 -13.75
C ILE A 210 6.55 10.92 -14.11
N ASP A 211 6.76 12.08 -14.71
CA ASP A 211 8.08 12.56 -15.11
C ASP A 211 8.89 13.07 -13.90
N HIS A 212 10.22 13.14 -14.06
CA HIS A 212 11.12 13.73 -13.06
C HIS A 212 10.78 15.20 -12.75
N SER A 213 10.15 15.93 -13.67
CA SER A 213 9.64 17.29 -13.40
C SER A 213 8.47 17.33 -12.40
N PHE A 214 7.93 16.17 -12.00
CA PHE A 214 6.82 15.95 -11.06
C PHE A 214 5.44 16.49 -11.51
N ASN A 215 5.42 17.61 -12.24
CA ASN A 215 4.20 18.29 -12.67
C ASN A 215 3.56 17.67 -13.92
N HIS A 216 4.30 16.84 -14.65
CA HIS A 216 3.86 16.26 -15.91
C HIS A 216 3.88 14.74 -15.84
N GLY A 217 2.90 14.13 -16.50
CA GLY A 217 2.81 12.69 -16.66
C GLY A 217 2.18 12.33 -17.98
N HIS A 218 2.16 11.04 -18.30
CA HIS A 218 1.45 10.56 -19.47
C HIS A 218 0.85 9.18 -19.24
N SER A 219 -0.25 8.91 -19.94
CA SER A 219 -0.91 7.61 -20.04
C SER A 219 -1.04 7.26 -21.52
N LYS A 220 0.02 6.70 -22.09
CA LYS A 220 0.13 6.42 -23.53
C LYS A 220 -0.17 4.95 -23.80
N ALA A 221 -1.46 4.63 -23.76
CA ALA A 221 -1.98 3.26 -23.87
C ALA A 221 -2.67 3.00 -25.22
N GLY A 222 -2.09 3.36 -26.37
CA GLY A 222 -2.82 3.26 -27.66
C GLY A 222 -2.86 1.84 -28.26
N PRO A 223 -4.02 1.22 -28.54
CA PRO A 223 -5.38 1.45 -28.02
C PRO A 223 -5.62 0.86 -26.61
N ARG A 224 -4.71 -0.02 -26.16
CA ARG A 224 -4.58 -0.45 -24.76
C ARG A 224 -3.09 -0.57 -24.41
N CYS A 225 -2.76 -0.40 -23.13
CA CYS A 225 -1.44 -0.70 -22.60
C CYS A 225 -1.12 -2.18 -22.83
N THR A 226 0.07 -2.50 -23.34
CA THR A 226 0.45 -3.89 -23.62
C THR A 226 0.55 -4.74 -22.36
N THR A 227 1.02 -4.16 -21.25
CA THR A 227 1.24 -4.87 -19.98
C THR A 227 -0.04 -5.09 -19.19
N TYR A 228 -0.88 -4.06 -19.05
CA TYR A 228 -2.07 -4.12 -18.19
C TYR A 228 -3.39 -4.17 -18.96
N GLY A 229 -3.37 -4.05 -20.29
CA GLY A 229 -4.60 -3.97 -21.08
C GLY A 229 -5.46 -2.76 -20.74
N SER A 230 -4.93 -1.79 -19.99
CA SER A 230 -5.64 -0.60 -19.58
C SER A 230 -5.90 0.32 -20.78
N PRO A 231 -7.03 1.04 -20.81
CA PRO A 231 -7.18 2.19 -21.70
C PRO A 231 -6.29 3.34 -21.22
N GLN A 232 -6.39 4.47 -21.90
CA GLN A 232 -5.89 5.74 -21.39
C GLN A 232 -6.58 6.07 -20.07
N LEU A 233 -5.80 6.34 -19.02
CA LEU A 233 -6.32 6.57 -17.67
C LEU A 233 -6.75 8.03 -17.45
N SER A 234 -6.01 8.97 -18.05
CA SER A 234 -6.28 10.40 -18.03
C SER A 234 -7.19 10.83 -19.18
N LYS A 235 -7.68 12.07 -19.14
CA LYS A 235 -8.49 12.64 -20.23
C LYS A 235 -7.76 12.69 -21.57
N SER A 236 -6.45 12.99 -21.53
CA SER A 236 -5.56 13.08 -22.69
C SER A 236 -4.31 12.22 -22.46
N ALA A 237 -3.58 11.89 -23.54
CA ALA A 237 -2.39 11.05 -23.46
C ALA A 237 -1.29 11.64 -22.56
N ASP A 238 -1.13 12.95 -22.55
CA ASP A 238 -0.29 13.69 -21.61
C ASP A 238 -1.20 14.45 -20.64
N PHE A 239 -0.81 14.52 -19.37
CA PHE A 239 -1.57 15.19 -18.32
C PHE A 239 -0.68 16.03 -17.41
N THR A 240 -1.30 17.03 -16.77
CA THR A 240 -0.66 17.81 -15.71
C THR A 240 -1.17 17.37 -14.36
N VAL A 241 -0.24 17.07 -13.46
CA VAL A 241 -0.51 16.63 -12.10
C VAL A 241 -1.09 17.82 -11.29
N GLU A 242 -2.21 17.58 -10.60
CA GLU A 242 -2.73 18.48 -9.57
C GLU A 242 -2.34 17.98 -8.18
N MET A 243 -2.54 16.69 -7.91
CA MET A 243 -2.23 16.09 -6.63
C MET A 243 -1.69 14.66 -6.80
N VAL A 244 -0.72 14.28 -5.96
CA VAL A 244 -0.16 12.92 -5.90
C VAL A 244 -0.17 12.45 -4.46
N GLU A 245 -0.68 11.24 -4.25
CA GLU A 245 -0.61 10.54 -2.98
C GLU A 245 -0.01 9.15 -3.18
N VAL A 246 0.86 8.76 -2.24
CA VAL A 246 1.39 7.40 -2.18
C VAL A 246 1.15 6.82 -0.81
N TRP A 247 0.52 5.65 -0.79
CA TRP A 247 0.15 4.90 0.40
C TRP A 247 0.88 3.57 0.43
N ALA A 248 1.61 3.27 1.50
CA ALA A 248 2.08 1.91 1.76
C ALA A 248 0.89 1.06 2.20
N VAL A 249 0.79 -0.17 1.68
CA VAL A 249 -0.22 -1.13 2.10
C VAL A 249 0.45 -2.33 2.77
N GLY A 250 -0.07 -2.69 3.94
CA GLY A 250 0.47 -3.77 4.76
C GLY A 250 1.52 -3.32 5.78
N PRO A 251 2.08 -4.29 6.54
CA PRO A 251 2.99 -4.01 7.64
C PRO A 251 4.29 -3.36 7.13
N GLU A 252 4.85 -2.47 7.93
CA GLU A 252 6.13 -1.83 7.60
C GLU A 252 7.22 -2.90 7.43
N PRO A 253 7.96 -2.91 6.31
CA PRO A 253 9.09 -3.81 6.17
C PRO A 253 10.07 -3.56 7.30
N LYS A 254 10.42 -4.61 8.04
CA LYS A 254 11.47 -4.55 9.06
C LYS A 254 12.79 -4.25 8.35
N SER A 255 13.42 -3.13 8.66
CA SER A 255 14.75 -2.83 8.16
C SER A 255 15.76 -3.84 8.70
N GLU A 256 16.65 -4.35 7.85
CA GLU A 256 17.76 -5.23 8.27
C GLU A 256 18.70 -4.55 9.30
N ASP A 257 18.63 -3.22 9.43
CA ASP A 257 19.33 -2.44 10.47
C ASP A 257 18.62 -2.44 11.85
N SER A 258 17.47 -3.11 11.99
CA SER A 258 16.74 -3.22 13.28
C SER A 258 16.99 -4.54 14.03
N ASP A 259 17.85 -5.40 13.49
CA ASP A 259 18.20 -6.70 14.09
C ASP A 259 19.11 -6.60 15.33
N ASP A 260 19.57 -5.40 15.71
CA ASP A 260 20.27 -5.18 16.97
C ASP A 260 19.31 -4.88 18.15
N GLU A 261 18.09 -4.39 17.92
CA GLU A 261 17.11 -4.19 19.01
C GLU A 261 16.19 -5.42 19.25
N ASP A 262 15.92 -6.22 18.22
CA ASP A 262 15.07 -7.42 18.35
C ASP A 262 15.82 -8.65 18.89
N LYS A 263 17.17 -8.66 18.89
CA LYS A 263 17.97 -9.66 19.63
C LYS A 263 17.96 -9.42 21.14
N GLU A 264 17.85 -8.18 21.61
CA GLU A 264 17.72 -7.90 23.05
C GLU A 264 16.36 -8.31 23.60
N LYS A 265 15.27 -8.11 22.85
CA LYS A 265 13.92 -8.50 23.32
C LYS A 265 13.69 -10.01 23.31
N LYS A 266 14.32 -10.76 22.40
CA LYS A 266 14.27 -12.24 22.42
C LYS A 266 15.20 -12.88 23.45
N GLN A 267 16.26 -12.21 23.90
CA GLN A 267 17.10 -12.70 25.01
C GLN A 267 16.57 -12.33 26.40
N LYS A 268 15.70 -11.32 26.54
CA LYS A 268 15.12 -10.93 27.84
C LYS A 268 13.94 -11.81 28.30
N SER A 269 13.33 -12.62 27.43
CA SER A 269 12.07 -13.32 27.77
C SER A 269 12.18 -14.77 28.23
N VAL A 270 13.34 -15.45 28.11
CA VAL A 270 13.46 -16.89 28.47
C VAL A 270 14.06 -17.12 29.87
N LEU A 271 14.80 -16.14 30.40
CA LEU A 271 15.49 -16.27 31.70
C LEU A 271 14.68 -15.75 32.90
N GLN A 272 13.59 -15.03 32.65
CA GLN A 272 12.73 -14.44 33.68
C GLN A 272 11.48 -15.26 34.00
N ASP A 273 11.19 -16.25 33.17
CA ASP A 273 10.03 -17.11 33.36
C ASP A 273 10.34 -18.21 34.38
N THR A 274 9.64 -18.18 35.52
CA THR A 274 9.82 -19.13 36.64
C THR A 274 9.51 -20.57 36.25
N GLU A 275 8.61 -20.76 35.28
CA GLU A 275 8.22 -22.08 34.78
C GLU A 275 9.33 -22.70 33.93
N SER A 276 9.96 -21.89 33.08
CA SER A 276 11.13 -22.27 32.28
C SER A 276 12.36 -22.62 33.15
N LYS A 277 12.55 -21.96 34.30
CA LYS A 277 13.62 -22.32 35.28
C LYS A 277 13.36 -23.66 35.95
N ALA A 278 12.13 -23.93 36.39
CA ALA A 278 11.76 -25.20 37.00
C ALA A 278 11.94 -26.38 36.02
N MET A 279 11.64 -26.15 34.73
CA MET A 279 11.82 -27.17 33.69
C MET A 279 13.30 -27.49 33.41
N LEU A 280 14.18 -26.48 33.42
CA LEU A 280 15.63 -26.66 33.24
C LEU A 280 16.29 -27.41 34.40
N GLU A 281 15.80 -27.22 35.63
CA GLU A 281 16.26 -27.92 36.83
C GLU A 281 15.82 -29.39 36.82
N ILE A 282 14.58 -29.68 36.39
CA ILE A 282 14.07 -31.03 36.17
C ILE A 282 14.88 -31.77 35.09
N LEU A 283 15.37 -31.06 34.07
CA LEU A 283 16.18 -31.60 32.98
C LEU A 283 17.68 -31.76 33.34
N GLY A 284 18.09 -31.43 34.56
CA GLY A 284 19.45 -31.64 35.05
C GLY A 284 20.54 -30.80 34.36
N LYS A 285 20.16 -29.70 33.68
CA LYS A 285 21.12 -28.80 33.01
C LYS A 285 21.41 -27.58 33.87
N HIS A 286 22.52 -27.63 34.62
CA HIS A 286 23.05 -26.46 35.32
C HIS A 286 23.65 -25.45 34.33
N GLN A 287 23.29 -24.17 34.46
CA GLN A 287 23.87 -23.08 33.67
C GLN A 287 25.30 -22.78 34.15
N HIS A 288 26.27 -22.99 33.28
CA HIS A 288 27.66 -22.52 33.43
C HIS A 288 27.94 -21.47 32.36
N SER A 289 27.86 -20.18 32.71
CA SER A 289 28.70 -19.09 32.19
C SER A 289 28.25 -17.76 32.81
N GLU A 290 29.07 -17.17 33.68
CA GLU A 290 28.95 -15.77 34.07
C GLU A 290 29.63 -14.91 33.00
N GLY A 291 28.83 -14.28 32.15
CA GLY A 291 29.27 -13.25 31.21
C GLY A 291 29.44 -11.91 31.91
N TYR A 292 30.68 -11.43 31.92
CA TYR A 292 31.17 -10.15 32.45
C TYR A 292 30.28 -8.96 32.05
N LYS A 293 29.69 -8.26 33.02
CA LYS A 293 29.10 -6.92 32.84
C LYS A 293 30.04 -5.89 33.44
N GLU A 294 30.56 -5.00 32.60
CA GLU A 294 31.12 -3.73 33.07
C GLU A 294 30.06 -2.99 33.87
N ARG A 295 30.43 -2.60 35.10
CA ARG A 295 29.51 -2.02 36.07
C ARG A 295 29.22 -0.56 35.73
N GLU A 296 27.95 -0.19 35.81
CA GLU A 296 27.46 1.17 35.98
C GLU A 296 27.82 1.74 37.38
N GLU A 297 29.09 1.60 37.81
CA GLU A 297 29.60 2.17 39.06
C GLU A 297 30.37 3.50 38.83
N GLU A 298 30.62 3.93 37.59
CA GLU A 298 31.33 5.18 37.30
C GLU A 298 30.44 6.44 37.25
N LYS A 299 29.12 6.31 37.18
CA LYS A 299 28.22 7.48 37.12
C LYS A 299 27.83 8.02 38.50
N ASP A 300 27.72 7.16 39.53
CA ASP A 300 27.35 7.59 40.89
C ASP A 300 28.52 8.23 41.65
N MET A 301 29.76 7.83 41.39
CA MET A 301 30.95 8.41 42.03
C MET A 301 31.24 9.85 41.57
N SER A 302 30.83 10.23 40.35
CA SER A 302 31.02 11.58 39.78
C SER A 302 30.05 12.61 40.37
N GLU A 303 28.80 12.21 40.69
CA GLU A 303 27.83 13.11 41.31
C GLU A 303 28.13 13.35 42.80
N GLU A 304 28.61 12.33 43.52
CA GLU A 304 28.95 12.48 44.94
C GLU A 304 30.22 13.33 45.16
N MET A 305 31.22 13.26 44.26
CA MET A 305 32.39 14.15 44.29
C MET A 305 32.04 15.61 43.96
N LYS A 306 31.12 15.87 43.01
CA LYS A 306 30.64 17.22 42.71
C LYS A 306 29.86 17.85 43.87
N LYS A 307 29.13 17.04 44.65
CA LYS A 307 28.39 17.50 45.83
C LYS A 307 29.31 17.85 47.01
N LYS A 308 30.47 17.20 47.14
CA LYS A 308 31.47 17.48 48.20
C LYS A 308 32.39 18.67 47.88
N MET A 309 32.50 19.13 46.63
CA MET A 309 33.29 20.31 46.26
C MET A 309 32.60 21.68 46.49
N ASN A 310 31.29 21.72 46.70
CA ASN A 310 30.53 22.96 46.90
C ASN A 310 30.24 23.31 48.38
N ALA A 311 30.88 22.61 49.33
CA ALA A 311 30.72 22.87 50.77
C ALA A 311 32.08 23.09 51.44
N ILE A 312 32.80 24.15 51.03
CA ILE A 312 33.93 24.69 51.80
C ILE A 312 33.59 26.14 52.18
N PRO A 313 33.53 26.50 53.48
CA PRO A 313 33.32 27.88 53.91
C PRO A 313 34.56 28.72 53.58
N LYS A 314 34.37 29.88 52.95
CA LYS A 314 35.41 30.93 52.93
C LYS A 314 35.58 31.45 54.36
N MET A 315 36.70 31.09 55.00
CA MET A 315 37.26 31.77 56.16
C MET A 315 38.64 32.29 55.77
N LEU A 316 38.88 33.55 56.18
CA LEU A 316 39.96 34.49 55.85
C LEU A 316 39.77 35.29 54.55
#